data_AF-A0A7R9EJP1-F1
#
_entry.id   AF-A0A7R9EJP1-F1
#
_cell.length_a   1.000
_cell.length_b   1.000
_cell.length_c   1.000
_cell.angle_alpha   90.00
_cell.angle_beta   90.00
_cell.angle_gamma   90.00
#
_symmetry.space_group_name_H-M   'P 1'
#
loop_
_entity.id
_entity.type
_entity.pdbx_description
1 polymer ?
#
loop_
_entity_poly.entity_id
_entity_poly.type
_entity_poly.pdbx_seq_one_letter_code
_entity_poly.pdbx_strand_id
1 'polypeptide(L)'
;MEEKVGVSKMGEGGFHKRLGDLGVRCWTSVLEVRGSILGPDTDLYDGTSRDSSSNKGYGRVNYVLAKRLDLLTEVQRLQESLDVTGDVAYTCETAGHFFLYQVLARWERFISRVRPASGKIVAVKTIKDEFPFHCFFDNAPKPLFKGHTYEEDMEIAEGCFRYIEKIFTQLEEFRAFELLRSGLDRSKYLLVKEAKVIAMTCTHAALKRRELVDLGFKYDNILMEESAQILEIETFIPLLLQNPQDGYSRLKRWIMIGDHHQLPPVIKNMAFQKYCNMEQSLFTRIVRLGVPTVDLDGQGRARPSICNLYNWRYKKLGNLSHVDLWPEYRVANAGFWYDFQLINVEDFNNVGESEPSPYFYQ
;
A
#
# COMPACT_ATOMS: atom_id res chain seq x y z
N MET A 1 47.91 -33.09 -31.47
CA MET A 1 47.71 -33.54 -32.86
C MET A 1 46.21 -33.55 -33.09
N GLU A 2 45.78 -32.90 -34.18
CA GLU A 2 44.40 -32.77 -34.70
C GLU A 2 43.41 -31.95 -33.84
N GLU A 3 43.24 -30.65 -34.11
CA GLU A 3 42.30 -30.02 -35.09
C GLU A 3 40.82 -30.33 -34.83
N LYS A 4 40.04 -29.29 -34.51
CA LYS A 4 39.07 -28.75 -35.49
C LYS A 4 38.54 -27.36 -35.13
N VAL A 5 38.57 -26.55 -36.17
CA VAL A 5 38.03 -25.21 -36.37
C VAL A 5 36.51 -25.25 -36.43
N GLY A 6 35.86 -24.22 -35.88
CA GLY A 6 34.47 -23.86 -36.15
C GLY A 6 34.30 -22.35 -36.02
N VAL A 7 34.29 -21.66 -37.16
CA VAL A 7 34.23 -20.19 -37.31
C VAL A 7 32.83 -19.75 -37.73
N SER A 8 32.45 -18.55 -37.26
CA SER A 8 31.45 -17.60 -37.77
C SER A 8 29.98 -17.82 -37.36
N LYS A 9 29.18 -16.77 -37.07
CA LYS A 9 29.25 -15.37 -37.51
C LYS A 9 28.40 -14.44 -36.60
N MET A 10 28.93 -13.22 -36.38
CA MET A 10 28.32 -11.86 -36.30
C MET A 10 26.81 -11.71 -36.04
N GLY A 11 26.29 -10.72 -35.32
CA GLY A 11 26.76 -9.44 -34.78
C GLY A 11 25.56 -8.82 -34.05
N GLU A 12 25.72 -8.07 -32.97
CA GLU A 12 25.71 -6.60 -32.84
C GLU A 12 25.83 -6.38 -31.32
N GLY A 13 26.69 -5.56 -30.72
CA GLY A 13 27.03 -4.19 -31.06
C GLY A 13 26.48 -3.26 -29.96
N GLY A 14 27.29 -2.93 -28.94
CA GLY A 14 27.22 -1.61 -28.29
C GLY A 14 26.93 -1.53 -26.78
N PHE A 15 27.90 -0.89 -26.10
CA PHE A 15 27.77 -0.10 -24.86
C PHE A 15 27.73 -0.82 -23.50
N HIS A 16 28.92 -1.18 -23.02
CA HIS A 16 29.28 -1.12 -21.60
C HIS A 16 29.39 0.35 -21.15
N LYS A 17 28.43 0.82 -20.35
CA LYS A 17 28.63 1.98 -19.46
C LYS A 17 28.79 1.47 -18.03
N ARG A 18 30.01 1.65 -17.52
CA ARG A 18 30.31 1.66 -16.08
C ARG A 18 29.44 2.72 -15.41
N LEU A 19 28.77 2.35 -14.33
CA LEU A 19 28.24 3.29 -13.35
C LEU A 19 28.59 2.73 -11.98
N GLY A 20 29.56 3.40 -11.34
CA GLY A 20 29.90 3.21 -9.94
C GLY A 20 28.86 3.90 -9.05
N ASP A 21 28.64 3.27 -7.92
CA ASP A 21 27.90 3.74 -6.76
C ASP A 21 28.45 5.03 -6.16
N LEU A 22 27.54 5.86 -5.64
CA LEU A 22 27.46 6.27 -4.23
C LEU A 22 26.48 7.44 -4.15
N GLY A 23 25.20 7.11 -3.93
CA GLY A 23 24.15 8.07 -3.67
C GLY A 23 23.21 7.48 -2.65
N VAL A 24 23.24 8.04 -1.44
CA VAL A 24 22.34 7.76 -0.33
C VAL A 24 20.89 7.83 -0.82
N ARG A 25 20.32 6.70 -1.21
CA ARG A 25 18.87 6.59 -1.42
C ARG A 25 18.27 6.38 -0.04
N CYS A 26 17.67 7.45 0.48
CA CYS A 26 16.70 7.38 1.54
C CYS A 26 15.61 6.40 1.07
N TRP A 27 15.59 5.20 1.65
CA TRP A 27 14.49 4.27 1.46
C TRP A 27 13.30 4.85 2.22
N THR A 28 12.46 5.62 1.53
CA THR A 28 11.08 5.78 1.95
C THR A 28 10.47 4.39 1.98
N SER A 29 10.28 3.87 3.19
CA SER A 29 9.62 2.60 3.44
C SER A 29 8.22 2.68 2.84
N VAL A 30 8.04 2.06 1.68
CA VAL A 30 6.71 1.75 1.16
C VAL A 30 6.14 0.73 2.13
N LEU A 31 5.24 1.16 3.01
CA LEU A 31 4.35 0.28 3.76
C LEU A 31 3.56 -0.55 2.74
N GLU A 32 4.07 -1.73 2.41
CA GLU A 32 3.37 -2.74 1.64
C GLU A 32 2.29 -3.34 2.53
N VAL A 33 1.18 -2.62 2.68
CA VAL A 33 -0.04 -3.17 3.26
C VAL A 33 -0.57 -4.17 2.24
N ARG A 34 -0.31 -5.47 2.48
CA ARG A 34 -0.96 -6.57 1.75
C ARG A 34 -2.46 -6.49 1.96
N GLY A 35 -3.10 -5.78 1.06
CA GLY A 35 -4.52 -5.47 1.00
C GLY A 35 -4.87 -4.98 -0.40
N SER A 36 -4.68 -5.87 -1.38
CA SER A 36 -5.27 -5.85 -2.73
C SER A 36 -4.83 -4.74 -3.71
N ILE A 37 -4.09 -5.19 -4.73
CA ILE A 37 -4.05 -4.71 -6.13
C ILE A 37 -3.08 -3.56 -6.43
N LEU A 38 -1.84 -3.95 -6.78
CA LEU A 38 -0.94 -3.21 -7.67
C LEU A 38 -0.53 -4.18 -8.80
N GLY A 39 -0.88 -3.84 -10.04
CA GLY A 39 -0.34 -4.47 -11.25
C GLY A 39 0.80 -3.60 -11.82
N PRO A 40 1.68 -4.16 -12.68
CA PRO A 40 2.95 -3.55 -13.04
C PRO A 40 2.80 -2.37 -14.00
N ASP A 41 3.78 -1.47 -13.92
CA ASP A 41 3.93 -0.21 -14.63
C ASP A 41 3.84 -0.33 -16.17
N THR A 42 3.14 0.62 -16.78
CA THR A 42 3.46 1.09 -18.14
C THR A 42 3.63 2.60 -18.08
N ASP A 43 4.87 3.03 -17.87
CA ASP A 43 5.30 4.42 -17.98
C ASP A 43 5.37 4.84 -19.46
N LEU A 44 4.51 5.77 -19.86
CA LEU A 44 4.77 6.66 -20.98
C LEU A 44 5.18 8.01 -20.40
N TYR A 45 6.49 8.28 -20.47
CA TYR A 45 7.11 9.55 -20.10
C TYR A 45 6.55 10.67 -20.98
N ASP A 46 5.85 11.63 -20.37
CA ASP A 46 5.78 13.00 -20.87
C ASP A 46 6.34 13.96 -19.81
N GLY A 47 7.35 14.72 -20.23
CA GLY A 47 8.17 15.55 -19.37
C GLY A 47 7.52 16.89 -19.12
N THR A 48 6.74 17.01 -18.05
CA THR A 48 6.51 18.30 -17.38
C THR A 48 6.46 18.13 -15.87
N SER A 49 7.48 18.66 -15.20
CA SER A 49 7.61 18.71 -13.75
C SER A 49 6.59 19.68 -13.14
N ARG A 50 5.44 19.18 -12.68
CA ARG A 50 4.54 19.82 -11.69
C ARG A 50 3.58 18.75 -11.11
N ASP A 51 3.57 18.62 -9.78
CA ASP A 51 2.71 17.78 -8.95
C ASP A 51 2.67 16.26 -9.24
N SER A 52 3.54 15.50 -8.58
CA SER A 52 3.45 14.03 -8.51
C SER A 52 2.24 13.51 -7.71
N SER A 53 1.54 14.38 -6.96
CA SER A 53 0.33 14.04 -6.19
C SER A 53 -0.95 14.08 -7.04
N SER A 54 -1.03 14.98 -8.04
CA SER A 54 -2.16 15.05 -8.95
C SER A 54 -2.22 13.82 -9.86
N ASN A 55 -1.08 13.34 -10.37
CA ASN A 55 -1.04 12.13 -11.22
C ASN A 55 -1.53 10.84 -10.54
N LYS A 56 -1.40 10.71 -9.21
CA LYS A 56 -1.87 9.51 -8.48
C LYS A 56 -3.39 9.45 -8.34
N GLY A 57 -4.06 10.61 -8.20
CA GLY A 57 -5.53 10.69 -8.20
C GLY A 57 -6.10 10.23 -9.54
N TYR A 58 -5.53 10.70 -10.64
CA TYR A 58 -5.89 10.27 -11.99
C TYR A 58 -5.63 8.77 -12.22
N GLY A 59 -4.54 8.22 -11.70
CA GLY A 59 -4.26 6.78 -11.77
C GLY A 59 -5.36 5.93 -11.13
N ARG A 60 -5.87 6.31 -9.94
CA ARG A 60 -6.98 5.60 -9.29
C ARG A 60 -8.29 5.75 -10.06
N VAL A 61 -8.58 6.93 -10.62
CA VAL A 61 -9.76 7.13 -11.46
C VAL A 61 -9.69 6.22 -12.70
N ASN A 62 -8.53 6.16 -13.37
CA ASN A 62 -8.35 5.31 -14.55
C ASN A 62 -8.49 3.82 -14.22
N TYR A 63 -7.94 3.38 -13.09
CA TYR A 63 -8.13 2.02 -12.59
C TYR A 63 -9.62 1.70 -12.37
N VAL A 64 -10.37 2.59 -11.70
CA VAL A 64 -11.81 2.39 -11.47
C VAL A 64 -12.58 2.31 -12.80
N LEU A 65 -12.26 3.18 -13.76
CA LEU A 65 -12.93 3.18 -15.06
C LEU A 65 -12.63 1.90 -15.86
N ALA A 66 -11.37 1.46 -15.89
CA ALA A 66 -10.99 0.21 -16.54
C ALA A 66 -11.63 -1.00 -15.84
N LYS A 67 -11.52 -1.05 -14.51
CA LYS A 67 -12.07 -2.15 -13.71
C LYS A 67 -13.58 -2.26 -13.82
N ARG A 68 -14.28 -1.12 -13.91
CA ARG A 68 -15.73 -1.09 -14.17
C ARG A 68 -16.06 -1.81 -15.48
N LEU A 69 -15.32 -1.55 -16.56
CA LEU A 69 -15.54 -2.23 -17.84
C LEU A 69 -15.34 -3.74 -17.71
N ASP A 70 -14.26 -4.18 -17.06
CA ASP A 70 -14.00 -5.61 -16.82
C ASP A 70 -15.15 -6.27 -16.04
N LEU A 71 -15.64 -5.60 -14.99
CA LEU A 71 -16.73 -6.12 -14.17
C LEU A 71 -18.05 -6.18 -14.94
N LEU A 72 -18.35 -5.19 -15.79
CA LEU A 72 -19.52 -5.23 -16.67
C LEU A 72 -19.42 -6.37 -17.70
N THR A 73 -18.23 -6.67 -18.22
CA THR A 73 -18.01 -7.87 -19.05
C THR A 73 -18.28 -9.17 -18.28
N GLU A 74 -17.89 -9.26 -17.00
CA GLU A 74 -18.25 -10.40 -16.16
C GLU A 74 -19.76 -10.49 -15.88
N VAL A 75 -20.46 -9.36 -15.73
CA VAL A 75 -21.93 -9.33 -15.61
C VAL A 75 -22.59 -9.83 -16.90
N GLN A 76 -22.07 -9.43 -18.07
CA GLN A 76 -22.55 -9.94 -19.36
C GLN A 76 -22.35 -11.46 -19.46
N ARG A 77 -21.19 -11.96 -19.07
CA ARG A 77 -20.90 -13.40 -19.04
C ARG A 77 -21.85 -14.15 -18.08
N LEU A 78 -22.15 -13.58 -16.92
CA LEU A 78 -23.11 -14.14 -15.97
C LEU A 78 -24.52 -14.15 -16.56
N GLN A 79 -24.94 -13.08 -17.23
CA GLN A 79 -26.21 -13.02 -17.93
C GLN A 79 -26.33 -14.12 -18.99
N GLU A 80 -25.35 -14.24 -19.88
CA GLU A 80 -25.30 -15.27 -20.93
C GLU A 80 -25.34 -16.68 -20.32
N SER A 81 -24.62 -16.90 -19.22
CA SER A 81 -24.62 -18.19 -18.51
C SER A 81 -25.96 -18.57 -17.87
N LEU A 82 -26.81 -17.58 -17.60
CA LEU A 82 -28.13 -17.76 -16.98
C LEU A 82 -29.27 -17.76 -18.01
N ASP A 83 -28.95 -17.61 -19.30
CA ASP A 83 -29.88 -17.53 -20.44
C ASP A 83 -30.93 -16.42 -20.27
N VAL A 84 -30.48 -15.25 -19.77
CA VAL A 84 -31.33 -14.08 -19.58
C VAL A 84 -31.16 -13.13 -20.78
N THR A 85 -32.26 -12.78 -21.44
CA THR A 85 -32.26 -11.82 -22.55
C THR A 85 -32.41 -10.38 -22.06
N GLY A 86 -31.72 -9.43 -22.71
CA GLY A 86 -31.81 -7.99 -22.43
C GLY A 86 -30.46 -7.29 -22.24
N ASP A 87 -30.46 -5.96 -22.16
CA ASP A 87 -29.24 -5.16 -21.99
C ASP A 87 -28.94 -4.89 -20.50
N VAL A 88 -28.53 -5.93 -19.76
CA VAL A 88 -28.29 -5.82 -18.31
C VAL A 88 -26.85 -5.46 -17.91
N ALA A 89 -25.90 -5.55 -18.84
CA ALA A 89 -24.47 -5.30 -18.59
C ALA A 89 -24.00 -3.90 -19.05
N TYR A 90 -24.93 -3.00 -19.39
CA TYR A 90 -24.60 -1.71 -20.00
C TYR A 90 -24.17 -0.63 -18.99
N THR A 91 -24.77 -0.61 -17.79
CA THR A 91 -24.45 0.36 -16.73
C THR A 91 -24.38 -0.32 -15.36
N CYS A 92 -23.76 0.35 -14.39
CA CYS A 92 -23.77 -0.09 -12.99
C CYS A 92 -25.22 -0.22 -12.46
N GLU A 93 -26.13 0.66 -12.90
CA GLU A 93 -27.53 0.63 -12.49
C GLU A 93 -28.28 -0.60 -13.01
N THR A 94 -28.15 -0.94 -14.29
CA THR A 94 -28.80 -2.13 -14.85
C THR A 94 -28.20 -3.42 -14.28
N ALA A 95 -26.89 -3.44 -14.02
CA ALA A 95 -26.24 -4.54 -13.32
C ALA A 95 -26.80 -4.73 -11.89
N GLY A 96 -27.05 -3.64 -11.16
CA GLY A 96 -27.69 -3.70 -9.83
C GLY A 96 -29.10 -4.30 -9.88
N HIS A 97 -29.92 -3.91 -10.86
CA HIS A 97 -31.24 -4.52 -11.06
C HIS A 97 -31.13 -6.02 -11.39
N PHE A 98 -30.19 -6.40 -12.25
CA PHE A 98 -29.95 -7.81 -12.59
C PHE A 98 -29.54 -8.64 -11.36
N PHE A 99 -28.70 -8.10 -10.48
CA PHE A 99 -28.34 -8.76 -9.23
C PHE A 99 -29.57 -9.05 -8.35
N LEU A 100 -30.43 -8.06 -8.13
CA LEU A 100 -31.63 -8.20 -7.29
C LEU A 100 -32.64 -9.19 -7.89
N TYR A 101 -32.97 -9.06 -9.17
CA TYR A 101 -34.07 -9.83 -9.78
C TYR A 101 -33.68 -11.21 -10.27
N GLN A 102 -32.43 -11.42 -10.69
CA GLN A 102 -31.98 -12.68 -11.29
C GLN A 102 -31.03 -13.46 -10.38
N VAL A 103 -29.99 -12.80 -9.87
CA VAL A 103 -28.93 -13.49 -9.12
C VAL A 103 -29.42 -13.85 -7.71
N LEU A 104 -29.92 -12.88 -6.95
CA LEU A 104 -30.39 -13.12 -5.58
C LEU A 104 -31.60 -14.06 -5.55
N ALA A 105 -32.58 -13.89 -6.43
CA ALA A 105 -33.73 -14.78 -6.50
C ALA A 105 -33.34 -16.26 -6.75
N ARG A 106 -32.34 -16.50 -7.61
CA ARG A 106 -31.81 -17.85 -7.87
C ARG A 106 -31.02 -18.39 -6.67
N TRP A 107 -30.24 -17.54 -6.01
CA TRP A 107 -29.50 -17.93 -4.81
C TRP A 107 -30.42 -18.28 -3.64
N GLU A 108 -31.45 -17.48 -3.36
CA GLU A 108 -32.44 -17.77 -2.33
C GLU A 108 -33.20 -19.07 -2.61
N ARG A 109 -33.55 -19.31 -3.89
CA ARG A 109 -34.15 -20.58 -4.31
C ARG A 109 -33.21 -21.76 -4.06
N PHE A 110 -31.92 -21.63 -4.36
CA PHE A 110 -30.91 -22.64 -4.05
C PHE A 110 -30.83 -22.90 -2.54
N ILE A 111 -30.65 -21.85 -1.73
CA ILE A 111 -30.56 -21.94 -0.27
C ILE A 111 -31.80 -22.62 0.32
N SER A 112 -33.00 -22.29 -0.15
CA SER A 112 -34.24 -22.92 0.34
C SER A 112 -34.27 -24.45 0.12
N ARG A 113 -33.58 -24.95 -0.91
CA ARG A 113 -33.50 -26.38 -1.24
C ARG A 113 -32.38 -27.08 -0.49
N VAL A 114 -31.23 -26.44 -0.32
CA VAL A 114 -30.04 -27.05 0.32
C VAL A 114 -29.97 -26.82 1.84
N ARG A 115 -30.73 -25.87 2.38
CA ARG A 115 -30.93 -25.64 3.83
C ARG A 115 -32.42 -25.61 4.20
N PRO A 116 -33.13 -26.75 4.13
CA PRO A 116 -34.53 -26.80 4.51
C PRO A 116 -34.69 -26.59 6.03
N ALA A 117 -35.61 -25.72 6.44
CA ALA A 117 -35.88 -25.35 7.84
C ALA A 117 -36.30 -26.51 8.77
N SER A 118 -36.47 -27.73 8.25
CA SER A 118 -37.02 -28.90 8.94
C SER A 118 -35.98 -29.91 9.43
N GLY A 119 -34.68 -29.60 9.38
CA GLY A 119 -33.63 -30.51 9.84
C GLY A 119 -33.49 -31.79 8.99
N LYS A 120 -34.01 -31.79 7.76
CA LYS A 120 -33.85 -32.90 6.81
C LYS A 120 -32.38 -33.02 6.39
N ILE A 121 -31.88 -34.25 6.41
CA ILE A 121 -30.55 -34.59 5.87
C ILE A 121 -30.58 -34.37 4.35
N VAL A 122 -29.77 -33.44 3.88
CA VAL A 122 -29.62 -33.13 2.45
C VAL A 122 -28.46 -33.97 1.90
N ALA A 123 -28.69 -34.65 0.78
CA ALA A 123 -27.62 -35.41 0.13
C ALA A 123 -26.55 -34.44 -0.41
N VAL A 124 -25.27 -34.80 -0.27
CA VAL A 124 -24.15 -33.95 -0.75
C VAL A 124 -24.29 -33.62 -2.24
N LYS A 125 -24.80 -34.57 -3.03
CA LYS A 125 -25.08 -34.37 -4.47
C LYS A 125 -26.09 -33.25 -4.75
N THR A 126 -27.03 -33.01 -3.85
CA THR A 126 -28.06 -31.97 -4.02
C THR A 126 -27.46 -30.57 -4.14
N ILE A 127 -26.34 -30.28 -3.46
CA ILE A 127 -25.64 -29.00 -3.61
C ILE A 127 -25.16 -28.84 -5.05
N LYS A 128 -24.49 -29.86 -5.57
CA LYS A 128 -23.97 -29.86 -6.94
C LYS A 128 -25.08 -29.84 -7.98
N ASP A 129 -26.22 -30.47 -7.74
CA ASP A 129 -27.29 -30.56 -8.75
C ASP A 129 -28.16 -29.29 -8.79
N GLU A 130 -28.30 -28.58 -7.67
CA GLU A 130 -29.18 -27.40 -7.54
C GLU A 130 -28.42 -26.06 -7.68
N PHE A 131 -27.08 -26.08 -7.76
CA PHE A 131 -26.29 -24.85 -7.80
C PHE A 131 -26.55 -24.04 -9.09
N PRO A 132 -26.99 -22.78 -9.00
CA PRO A 132 -27.56 -22.07 -10.15
C PRO A 132 -26.51 -21.44 -11.08
N PHE A 133 -25.21 -21.48 -10.75
CA PHE A 133 -24.16 -20.73 -11.45
C PHE A 133 -23.09 -21.62 -12.11
N HIS A 134 -23.39 -22.88 -12.45
CA HIS A 134 -22.39 -23.80 -13.04
C HIS A 134 -21.70 -23.25 -14.28
N CYS A 135 -22.48 -22.81 -15.26
CA CYS A 135 -21.97 -22.32 -16.55
C CYS A 135 -21.07 -21.09 -16.36
N PHE A 136 -21.35 -20.26 -15.35
CA PHE A 136 -20.51 -19.11 -15.02
C PHE A 136 -19.15 -19.51 -14.42
N PHE A 137 -19.05 -20.63 -13.73
CA PHE A 137 -17.79 -21.10 -13.13
C PHE A 137 -17.08 -22.16 -13.99
N ASP A 138 -17.42 -22.31 -15.27
CA ASP A 138 -16.77 -23.27 -16.17
C ASP A 138 -15.29 -22.97 -16.45
N ASN A 139 -14.89 -21.70 -16.28
CA ASN A 139 -13.51 -21.22 -16.37
C ASN A 139 -12.69 -21.46 -15.08
N ALA A 140 -13.32 -21.94 -14.00
CA ALA A 140 -12.63 -22.28 -12.75
C ALA A 140 -12.02 -23.70 -12.81
N PRO A 141 -11.02 -24.01 -11.95
CA PRO A 141 -10.47 -25.36 -11.84
C PRO A 141 -11.57 -26.41 -11.57
N LYS A 142 -11.60 -27.48 -12.38
CA LYS A 142 -12.60 -28.56 -12.26
C LYS A 142 -12.05 -29.75 -11.46
N PRO A 143 -12.89 -30.46 -10.68
CA PRO A 143 -14.31 -30.23 -10.45
C PRO A 143 -14.57 -29.12 -9.41
N LEU A 144 -15.65 -28.34 -9.58
CA LEU A 144 -16.01 -27.28 -8.64
C LEU A 144 -16.42 -27.83 -7.27
N PHE A 145 -17.28 -28.85 -7.25
CA PHE A 145 -17.72 -29.55 -6.04
C PHE A 145 -17.05 -30.92 -5.95
N LYS A 146 -16.56 -31.27 -4.76
CA LYS A 146 -15.81 -32.52 -4.54
C LYS A 146 -16.72 -33.67 -4.15
N GLY A 147 -17.89 -33.39 -3.57
CA GLY A 147 -18.86 -34.42 -3.19
C GLY A 147 -18.48 -35.22 -1.95
N HIS A 148 -17.52 -34.73 -1.13
CA HIS A 148 -17.06 -35.43 0.07
C HIS A 148 -17.99 -35.21 1.26
N THR A 149 -18.21 -33.94 1.63
CA THR A 149 -19.06 -33.55 2.76
C THR A 149 -19.98 -32.42 2.36
N TYR A 150 -21.15 -32.36 3.00
CA TYR A 150 -22.11 -31.29 2.78
C TYR A 150 -21.49 -29.92 3.14
N GLU A 151 -20.77 -29.87 4.25
CA GLU A 151 -20.16 -28.65 4.78
C GLU A 151 -19.11 -28.08 3.83
N GLU A 152 -18.24 -28.93 3.26
CA GLU A 152 -17.21 -28.49 2.31
C GLU A 152 -17.84 -27.97 1.01
N ASP A 153 -18.77 -28.70 0.41
CA ASP A 153 -19.42 -28.28 -0.83
C ASP A 153 -20.32 -27.04 -0.61
N MET A 154 -20.89 -26.86 0.58
CA MET A 154 -21.67 -25.68 0.94
C MET A 154 -20.78 -24.44 1.10
N GLU A 155 -19.62 -24.56 1.75
CA GLU A 155 -18.63 -23.48 1.84
C GLU A 155 -18.13 -23.07 0.45
N ILE A 156 -17.93 -24.03 -0.46
CA ILE A 156 -17.60 -23.75 -1.86
C ILE A 156 -18.72 -22.95 -2.53
N ALA A 157 -19.98 -23.37 -2.39
CA ALA A 157 -21.12 -22.65 -2.98
C ALA A 157 -21.23 -21.21 -2.43
N GLU A 158 -21.06 -21.02 -1.11
CA GLU A 158 -21.05 -19.70 -0.48
C GLU A 158 -19.84 -18.86 -0.92
N GLY A 159 -18.68 -19.48 -1.16
CA GLY A 159 -17.51 -18.83 -1.74
C GLY A 159 -17.77 -18.32 -3.16
N CYS A 160 -18.39 -19.15 -4.00
CA CYS A 160 -18.84 -18.76 -5.33
C CYS A 160 -19.84 -17.60 -5.30
N PHE A 161 -20.82 -17.65 -4.39
CA PHE A 161 -21.79 -16.56 -4.25
C PHE A 161 -21.13 -15.27 -3.76
N ARG A 162 -20.23 -15.33 -2.77
CA ARG A 162 -19.43 -14.17 -2.32
C ARG A 162 -18.61 -13.56 -3.46
N TYR A 163 -18.08 -14.37 -4.37
CA TYR A 163 -17.39 -13.86 -5.56
C TYR A 163 -18.32 -13.06 -6.48
N ILE A 164 -19.51 -13.59 -6.76
CA ILE A 164 -20.52 -12.90 -7.58
C ILE A 164 -20.99 -11.62 -6.88
N GLU A 165 -21.35 -11.69 -5.60
CA GLU A 165 -21.78 -10.55 -4.79
C GLU A 165 -20.72 -9.43 -4.76
N LYS A 166 -19.44 -9.80 -4.70
CA LYS A 166 -18.34 -8.84 -4.77
C LYS A 166 -18.31 -8.07 -6.09
N ILE A 167 -18.58 -8.71 -7.23
CA ILE A 167 -18.64 -8.04 -8.54
C ILE A 167 -19.69 -6.91 -8.50
N PHE A 168 -20.89 -7.21 -8.01
CA PHE A 168 -21.98 -6.23 -7.96
C PHE A 168 -21.78 -5.17 -6.87
N THR A 169 -21.20 -5.53 -5.73
CA THR A 169 -20.84 -4.56 -4.68
C THR A 169 -19.85 -3.53 -5.22
N GLN A 170 -18.82 -3.98 -5.95
CA GLN A 170 -17.84 -3.08 -6.58
C GLN A 170 -18.46 -2.21 -7.69
N LEU A 171 -19.39 -2.76 -8.49
CA LEU A 171 -20.11 -1.98 -9.49
C LEU A 171 -20.98 -0.89 -8.88
N GLU A 172 -21.63 -1.14 -7.73
CA GLU A 172 -22.40 -0.12 -7.01
C GLU A 172 -21.48 0.98 -6.45
N GLU A 173 -20.31 0.63 -5.91
CA GLU A 173 -19.26 1.60 -5.53
C GLU A 173 -18.82 2.47 -6.72
N PHE A 174 -18.79 1.89 -7.93
CA PHE A 174 -18.40 2.59 -9.16
C PHE A 174 -19.52 3.39 -9.83
N ARG A 175 -20.77 3.26 -9.39
CA ARG A 175 -21.93 3.96 -9.98
C ARG A 175 -21.75 5.48 -9.99
N ALA A 176 -21.14 6.03 -8.94
CA ALA A 176 -20.90 7.47 -8.86
C ALA A 176 -19.98 8.00 -9.97
N PHE A 177 -19.10 7.15 -10.53
CA PHE A 177 -18.18 7.56 -11.60
C PHE A 177 -18.86 7.68 -12.97
N GLU A 178 -20.02 7.03 -13.15
CA GLU A 178 -20.89 7.24 -14.33
C GLU A 178 -21.53 8.63 -14.29
N LEU A 179 -21.94 9.07 -13.10
CA LEU A 179 -22.62 10.35 -12.88
C LEU A 179 -21.64 11.54 -12.95
N LEU A 180 -20.44 11.37 -12.38
CA LEU A 180 -19.41 12.41 -12.35
C LEU A 180 -18.64 12.45 -13.67
N ARG A 181 -18.65 13.61 -14.35
CA ARG A 181 -17.99 13.78 -15.66
C ARG A 181 -16.53 14.21 -15.56
N SER A 182 -16.20 15.11 -14.63
CA SER A 182 -14.84 15.65 -14.53
C SER A 182 -13.91 14.70 -13.76
N GLY A 183 -12.65 14.60 -14.18
CA GLY A 183 -11.65 13.80 -13.47
C GLY A 183 -11.38 14.33 -12.04
N LEU A 184 -11.56 15.63 -11.84
CA LEU A 184 -11.39 16.27 -10.54
C LEU A 184 -12.52 15.89 -9.57
N ASP A 185 -13.77 15.87 -10.03
CA ASP A 185 -14.90 15.45 -9.19
C ASP A 185 -14.85 13.96 -8.87
N ARG A 186 -14.42 13.14 -9.83
CA ARG A 186 -14.16 11.71 -9.60
C ARG A 186 -13.07 11.49 -8.55
N SER A 187 -12.00 12.28 -8.61
CA SER A 187 -10.91 12.23 -7.60
C SER A 187 -11.39 12.68 -6.22
N LYS A 188 -12.26 13.69 -6.14
CA LYS A 188 -12.88 14.13 -4.89
C LYS A 188 -13.81 13.08 -4.30
N TYR A 189 -14.63 12.43 -5.13
CA TYR A 189 -15.49 11.34 -4.70
C TYR A 189 -14.68 10.18 -4.12
N LEU A 190 -13.60 9.80 -4.81
CA LEU A 190 -12.66 8.79 -4.30
C LEU A 190 -12.14 9.14 -2.91
N LEU A 191 -11.74 10.40 -2.72
CA LEU A 191 -11.16 10.87 -1.46
C LEU A 191 -12.16 10.90 -0.30
N VAL A 192 -13.41 11.28 -0.56
CA VAL A 192 -14.41 11.52 0.48
C VAL A 192 -15.23 10.26 0.81
N LYS A 193 -15.45 9.37 -0.16
CA LYS A 193 -16.39 8.24 -0.02
C LYS A 193 -15.74 6.88 -0.17
N GLU A 194 -14.88 6.71 -1.16
CA GLU A 194 -14.40 5.37 -1.55
C GLU A 194 -13.16 4.92 -0.78
N ALA A 195 -12.19 5.83 -0.64
CA ALA A 195 -10.88 5.48 -0.10
C ALA A 195 -10.95 5.23 1.40
N LYS A 196 -10.72 3.97 1.81
CA LYS A 196 -10.62 3.57 3.21
C LYS A 196 -9.25 3.87 3.83
N VAL A 197 -8.20 3.91 3.00
CA VAL A 197 -6.83 4.26 3.37
C VAL A 197 -6.34 5.38 2.46
N ILE A 198 -5.96 6.49 3.09
CA ILE A 198 -5.51 7.71 2.41
C ILE A 198 -4.17 8.09 3.02
N ALA A 199 -3.17 8.25 2.16
CA ALA A 199 -1.82 8.60 2.54
C ALA A 199 -1.43 9.93 1.89
N MET A 200 -0.81 10.80 2.67
CA MET A 200 -0.25 12.08 2.22
C MET A 200 0.89 12.49 3.15
N THR A 201 1.80 13.35 2.66
CA THR A 201 2.85 13.92 3.52
C THR A 201 2.26 14.99 4.45
N CYS A 202 2.89 15.24 5.59
CA CYS A 202 2.43 16.26 6.53
C CYS A 202 2.45 17.67 5.92
N THR A 203 3.44 17.96 5.08
CA THR A 203 3.49 19.22 4.31
C THR A 203 2.30 19.34 3.35
N HIS A 204 1.92 18.25 2.66
CA HIS A 204 0.75 18.26 1.78
C HIS A 204 -0.55 18.41 2.56
N ALA A 205 -0.68 17.73 3.71
CA ALA A 205 -1.80 17.91 4.63
C ALA A 205 -1.94 19.37 5.08
N ALA A 206 -0.82 20.03 5.40
CA ALA A 206 -0.81 21.45 5.76
C ALA A 206 -1.30 22.35 4.61
N LEU A 207 -0.80 22.14 3.40
CA LEU A 207 -1.19 22.92 2.22
C LEU A 207 -2.66 22.70 1.81
N LYS A 208 -3.16 21.46 1.92
CA LYS A 208 -4.51 21.06 1.47
C LYS A 208 -5.57 21.09 2.54
N ARG A 209 -5.23 21.45 3.79
CA ARG A 209 -6.16 21.47 4.92
C ARG A 209 -7.50 22.12 4.60
N ARG A 210 -7.48 23.34 4.04
CA ARG A 210 -8.70 24.08 3.73
C ARG A 210 -9.58 23.33 2.73
N GLU A 211 -8.98 22.86 1.64
CA GLU A 211 -9.70 22.11 0.60
C GLU A 211 -10.31 20.81 1.15
N LEU A 212 -9.56 20.06 1.97
CA LEU A 212 -10.04 18.83 2.59
C LEU A 212 -11.24 19.07 3.53
N VAL A 213 -11.15 20.12 4.35
CA VAL A 213 -12.23 20.50 5.25
C VAL A 213 -13.47 20.94 4.47
N ASP A 214 -13.30 21.76 3.43
CA ASP A 214 -14.39 22.25 2.58
C ASP A 214 -15.06 21.10 1.79
N LEU A 215 -14.28 20.08 1.39
CA LEU A 215 -14.80 18.85 0.77
C LEU A 215 -15.57 17.95 1.73
N GLY A 216 -15.55 18.24 3.04
CA GLY A 216 -16.15 17.39 4.05
C GLY A 216 -15.39 16.08 4.24
N PHE A 217 -14.06 16.12 4.12
CA PHE A 217 -13.19 14.97 4.38
C PHE A 217 -13.40 14.44 5.80
N LYS A 218 -13.46 13.11 5.94
CA LYS A 218 -13.72 12.42 7.21
C LYS A 218 -12.78 11.24 7.38
N TYR A 219 -12.30 11.04 8.60
CA TYR A 219 -11.48 9.90 8.96
C TYR A 219 -11.60 9.61 10.46
N ASP A 220 -11.39 8.35 10.82
CA ASP A 220 -11.50 7.88 12.20
C ASP A 220 -10.13 7.64 12.85
N ASN A 221 -9.09 7.35 12.07
CA ASN A 221 -7.78 6.97 12.58
C ASN A 221 -6.66 7.68 11.81
N ILE A 222 -5.61 8.09 12.52
CA ILE A 222 -4.38 8.65 11.93
C ILE A 222 -3.22 7.73 12.28
N LEU A 223 -2.41 7.43 11.28
CA LEU A 223 -1.10 6.80 11.41
C LEU A 223 -0.06 7.74 10.80
N MET A 224 0.98 8.05 11.57
CA MET A 224 2.12 8.87 11.15
C MET A 224 3.39 8.04 11.22
N GLU A 225 4.16 8.05 10.15
CA GLU A 225 5.55 7.53 10.12
C GLU A 225 6.54 8.69 10.18
N GLU A 226 7.78 8.39 10.53
CA GLU A 226 8.86 9.39 10.68
C GLU A 226 8.49 10.53 11.66
N SER A 227 7.64 10.21 12.65
CA SER A 227 7.01 11.21 13.54
C SER A 227 8.02 12.07 14.31
N ALA A 228 9.23 11.57 14.52
CA ALA A 228 10.31 12.31 15.18
C ALA A 228 10.95 13.40 14.29
N GLN A 229 10.84 13.26 12.96
CA GLN A 229 11.41 14.16 11.95
C GLN A 229 10.42 15.23 11.45
N ILE A 230 9.17 15.19 11.92
CA ILE A 230 8.13 16.14 11.52
C ILE A 230 8.06 17.29 12.53
N LEU A 231 7.95 18.54 12.05
CA LEU A 231 7.78 19.70 12.92
C LEU A 231 6.52 19.56 13.78
N GLU A 232 6.55 20.14 14.98
CA GLU A 232 5.44 20.05 15.91
C GLU A 232 4.11 20.54 15.31
N ILE A 233 4.13 21.69 14.60
CA ILE A 233 2.94 22.24 13.95
C ILE A 233 2.46 21.35 12.79
N GLU A 234 3.37 20.78 12.01
CA GLU A 234 3.03 19.88 10.90
C GLU A 234 2.50 18.53 11.39
N THR A 235 2.84 18.12 12.61
CA THR A 235 2.24 16.94 13.26
C THR A 235 0.83 17.25 13.75
N PHE A 236 0.58 18.48 14.20
CA PHE A 236 -0.73 18.88 14.73
C PHE A 236 -1.80 19.10 13.65
N ILE A 237 -1.41 19.69 12.50
CA ILE A 237 -2.36 20.01 11.41
C ILE A 237 -3.18 18.79 10.92
N PRO A 238 -2.58 17.60 10.68
CA PRO A 238 -3.31 16.41 10.27
C PRO A 238 -4.46 16.01 11.20
N LEU A 239 -4.40 16.34 12.49
CA LEU A 239 -5.47 16.06 13.46
C LEU A 239 -6.76 16.87 13.19
N LEU A 240 -6.66 17.93 12.37
CA LEU A 240 -7.70 18.93 12.13
C LEU A 240 -8.06 19.06 10.65
N LEU A 241 -7.86 18.00 9.86
CA LEU A 241 -8.28 17.92 8.44
C LEU A 241 -9.77 17.63 8.22
N GLN A 242 -10.57 17.56 9.30
CA GLN A 242 -12.01 17.30 9.23
C GLN A 242 -12.78 18.23 10.18
N ASN A 243 -14.04 18.50 9.85
CA ASN A 243 -14.93 19.24 10.73
C ASN A 243 -15.38 18.37 11.93
N PRO A 244 -15.62 18.97 13.12
CA PRO A 244 -16.21 18.26 14.24
C PRO A 244 -17.56 17.63 13.87
N GLN A 245 -17.86 16.49 14.47
CA GLN A 245 -19.15 15.83 14.36
C GLN A 245 -19.84 15.90 15.72
N ASP A 246 -21.05 16.47 15.76
CA ASP A 246 -21.84 16.65 16.99
C ASP A 246 -21.08 17.42 18.10
N GLY A 247 -20.21 18.35 17.71
CA GLY A 247 -19.38 19.15 18.63
C GLY A 247 -18.07 18.48 19.09
N TYR A 248 -17.81 17.24 18.70
CA TYR A 248 -16.62 16.49 19.11
C TYR A 248 -15.73 16.11 17.91
N SER A 249 -14.45 15.82 18.17
CA SER A 249 -13.57 15.24 17.16
C SER A 249 -13.98 13.81 16.86
N ARG A 250 -14.03 13.46 15.56
CA ARG A 250 -14.29 12.08 15.10
C ARG A 250 -13.10 11.15 15.32
N LEU A 251 -11.90 11.70 15.58
CA LEU A 251 -10.66 10.93 15.69
C LEU A 251 -10.73 9.94 16.87
N LYS A 252 -10.55 8.65 16.59
CA LYS A 252 -10.59 7.54 17.54
C LYS A 252 -9.22 7.01 17.91
N ARG A 253 -8.28 7.00 16.95
CA ARG A 253 -6.91 6.49 17.14
C ARG A 253 -5.90 7.43 16.52
N TRP A 254 -4.83 7.68 17.26
CA TRP A 254 -3.67 8.42 16.78
C TRP A 254 -2.42 7.59 17.06
N ILE A 255 -1.81 7.09 15.98
CA ILE A 255 -0.66 6.19 16.02
C ILE A 255 0.52 6.95 15.44
N MET A 256 1.60 7.07 16.20
CA MET A 256 2.83 7.70 15.76
C MET A 256 3.96 6.70 15.84
N ILE A 257 4.64 6.50 14.72
CA ILE A 257 5.84 5.69 14.57
C ILE A 257 6.97 6.66 14.24
N GLY A 258 8.05 6.60 15.01
CA GLY A 258 9.20 7.49 14.87
C GLY A 258 10.32 7.12 15.81
N ASP A 259 11.49 7.70 15.58
CA ASP A 259 12.68 7.46 16.39
C ASP A 259 13.27 8.79 16.87
N HIS A 260 13.08 9.07 18.16
CA HIS A 260 13.57 10.29 18.81
C HIS A 260 15.06 10.22 19.19
N HIS A 261 15.73 9.09 18.92
CA HIS A 261 17.18 8.94 19.01
C HIS A 261 17.89 9.25 17.69
N GLN A 262 17.14 9.39 16.58
CA GLN A 262 17.66 9.79 15.26
C GLN A 262 17.57 11.31 15.05
N LEU A 263 17.82 11.75 13.81
CA LEU A 263 17.81 13.16 13.43
C LEU A 263 16.43 13.80 13.68
N PRO A 264 16.39 15.03 14.23
CA PRO A 264 15.16 15.82 14.37
C PRO A 264 14.76 16.49 13.03
N PRO A 265 13.62 17.20 12.96
CA PRO A 265 13.24 18.01 11.82
C PRO A 265 14.31 19.08 11.51
N VAL A 266 14.57 19.30 10.22
CA VAL A 266 15.62 20.24 9.77
C VAL A 266 15.18 21.70 9.95
N ILE A 267 15.92 22.45 10.76
CA ILE A 267 15.74 23.90 10.95
C ILE A 267 16.81 24.67 10.17
N LYS A 268 16.38 25.47 9.18
CA LYS A 268 17.32 26.22 8.32
C LYS A 268 18.19 27.22 9.08
N ASN A 269 17.62 27.89 10.08
CA ASN A 269 18.34 28.86 10.89
C ASN A 269 18.54 28.30 12.30
N MET A 270 19.79 27.93 12.58
CA MET A 270 20.23 27.33 13.85
C MET A 270 19.93 28.20 15.07
N ALA A 271 19.68 29.51 14.91
CA ALA A 271 19.24 30.36 16.02
C ALA A 271 17.88 29.92 16.57
N PHE A 272 16.91 29.59 15.71
CA PHE A 272 15.61 29.09 16.17
C PHE A 272 15.70 27.72 16.82
N GLN A 273 16.63 26.88 16.36
CA GLN A 273 16.93 25.62 17.01
C GLN A 273 17.49 25.87 18.43
N LYS A 274 18.56 26.66 18.54
CA LYS A 274 19.27 26.88 19.81
C LYS A 274 18.44 27.64 20.85
N TYR A 275 17.72 28.70 20.45
CA TYR A 275 17.00 29.57 21.39
C TYR A 275 15.54 29.16 21.62
N CYS A 276 14.87 28.58 20.62
CA CYS A 276 13.44 28.25 20.70
C CYS A 276 13.17 26.75 20.76
N ASN A 277 14.19 25.89 20.63
CA ASN A 277 14.03 24.44 20.53
C ASN A 277 13.07 24.03 19.39
N MET A 278 13.10 24.76 18.27
CA MET A 278 12.15 24.60 17.17
C MET A 278 12.25 23.23 16.46
N GLU A 279 13.38 22.53 16.63
CA GLU A 279 13.56 21.17 16.11
C GLU A 279 12.86 20.09 16.96
N GLN A 280 12.28 20.45 18.10
CA GLN A 280 11.54 19.45 18.86
C GLN A 280 10.25 19.07 18.13
N SER A 281 10.15 17.83 17.68
CA SER A 281 8.90 17.27 17.17
C SER A 281 7.90 17.01 18.30
N LEU A 282 6.62 16.97 17.93
CA LEU A 282 5.54 16.61 18.85
C LEU A 282 5.74 15.20 19.43
N PHE A 283 6.25 14.29 18.61
CA PHE A 283 6.62 12.93 19.03
C PHE A 283 7.67 12.96 20.16
N THR A 284 8.81 13.60 19.92
CA THR A 284 9.88 13.70 20.93
C THR A 284 9.41 14.41 22.19
N ARG A 285 8.56 15.43 22.07
CA ARG A 285 7.96 16.13 23.22
C ARG A 285 7.07 15.20 24.05
N ILE A 286 6.20 14.43 23.41
CA ILE A 286 5.29 13.51 24.08
C ILE A 286 6.04 12.37 24.78
N VAL A 287 7.10 11.83 24.16
CA VAL A 287 7.98 10.84 24.79
C VAL A 287 8.66 11.43 26.04
N ARG A 288 9.21 12.66 25.96
CA ARG A 288 9.81 13.35 27.11
C ARG A 288 8.84 13.61 28.25
N LEU A 289 7.55 13.80 27.94
CA LEU A 289 6.49 13.97 28.94
C LEU A 289 6.06 12.65 29.61
N GLY A 290 6.67 11.52 29.24
CA GLY A 290 6.44 10.23 29.90
C GLY A 290 5.26 9.45 29.34
N VAL A 291 4.76 9.78 28.15
CA VAL A 291 3.76 8.93 27.48
C VAL A 291 4.38 7.56 27.18
N PRO A 292 3.68 6.45 27.50
CA PRO A 292 4.23 5.11 27.33
C PRO A 292 4.51 4.83 25.85
N THR A 293 5.69 4.27 25.59
CA THR A 293 6.16 3.91 24.25
C THR A 293 6.22 2.40 24.09
N VAL A 294 5.96 1.92 22.87
CA VAL A 294 6.32 0.57 22.46
C VAL A 294 7.65 0.67 21.72
N ASP A 295 8.72 0.23 22.37
CA ASP A 295 10.08 0.21 21.82
C ASP A 295 10.26 -1.11 21.03
N LEU A 296 10.38 -1.05 19.70
CA LEU A 296 10.67 -2.23 18.86
C LEU A 296 12.11 -2.70 19.11
N ASP A 297 12.30 -3.99 19.32
CA ASP A 297 13.53 -4.56 19.87
C ASP A 297 14.29 -5.51 18.91
N GLY A 298 13.87 -5.62 17.65
CA GLY A 298 14.54 -6.46 16.65
C GLY A 298 14.76 -5.74 15.32
N GLN A 299 16.02 -5.46 14.95
CA GLN A 299 16.35 -4.91 13.64
C GLN A 299 16.53 -6.01 12.58
N GLY A 300 16.14 -5.72 11.34
CA GLY A 300 16.09 -6.70 10.26
C GLY A 300 16.91 -6.39 9.01
N ARG A 301 17.82 -5.40 9.05
CA ARG A 301 18.43 -4.82 7.83
C ARG A 301 19.95 -4.74 7.81
N ALA A 302 20.60 -4.81 8.97
CA ALA A 302 22.05 -4.63 9.10
C ALA A 302 22.68 -5.84 9.77
N ARG A 303 23.99 -6.05 9.58
CA ARG A 303 24.73 -7.11 10.26
C ARG A 303 24.71 -6.89 11.78
N PRO A 304 24.73 -7.96 12.60
CA PRO A 304 24.87 -7.83 14.05
C PRO A 304 26.11 -7.03 14.47
N SER A 305 27.22 -7.20 13.74
CA SER A 305 28.48 -6.46 13.95
C SER A 305 28.28 -4.95 13.83
N ILE A 306 27.52 -4.49 12.84
CA ILE A 306 27.21 -3.08 12.59
C ILE A 306 26.13 -2.58 13.57
N CYS A 307 25.15 -3.42 13.90
CA CYS A 307 24.09 -3.08 14.86
C CYS A 307 24.64 -2.63 16.23
N ASN A 308 25.74 -3.26 16.66
CA ASN A 308 26.43 -2.92 17.90
C ASN A 308 26.99 -1.49 17.95
N LEU A 309 27.14 -0.82 16.80
CA LEU A 309 27.60 0.57 16.76
C LEU A 309 26.55 1.57 17.30
N TYR A 310 25.27 1.19 17.28
CA TYR A 310 24.18 2.10 17.64
C TYR A 310 23.15 1.52 18.63
N ASN A 311 23.06 0.19 18.78
CA ASN A 311 22.01 -0.43 19.61
C ASN A 311 22.07 -0.05 21.09
N TRP A 312 23.24 0.34 21.60
CA TRP A 312 23.45 0.83 22.97
C TRP A 312 22.59 2.05 23.31
N ARG A 313 22.13 2.81 22.30
CA ARG A 313 21.27 3.97 22.49
C ARG A 313 19.81 3.59 22.81
N TYR A 314 19.42 2.35 22.51
CA TYR A 314 18.05 1.86 22.52
C TYR A 314 17.81 0.85 23.65
N LYS A 315 16.55 0.69 24.05
CA LYS A 315 16.17 -0.30 25.06
C LYS A 315 16.09 -1.68 24.42
N LYS A 316 17.03 -2.57 24.77
CA LYS A 316 17.02 -3.99 24.37
C LYS A 316 17.00 -4.24 22.85
N LEU A 317 17.55 -3.34 22.04
CA LEU A 317 17.60 -3.53 20.59
C LEU A 317 18.56 -4.66 20.20
N GLY A 318 17.98 -5.76 19.72
CA GLY A 318 18.67 -6.92 19.15
C GLY A 318 18.41 -7.07 17.64
N ASN A 319 18.54 -8.30 17.14
CA ASN A 319 18.38 -8.63 15.72
C ASN A 319 17.22 -9.61 15.51
N LEU A 320 16.59 -9.55 14.34
CA LEU A 320 15.64 -10.56 13.89
C LEU A 320 16.37 -11.82 13.42
N SER A 321 15.72 -12.97 13.52
CA SER A 321 16.34 -14.29 13.27
C SER A 321 16.98 -14.42 11.89
N HIS A 322 16.41 -13.81 10.85
CA HIS A 322 16.97 -13.90 9.50
C HIS A 322 18.31 -13.17 9.36
N VAL A 323 18.53 -12.10 10.14
CA VAL A 323 19.80 -11.37 10.15
C VAL A 323 20.93 -12.24 10.68
N ASP A 324 20.66 -13.08 11.67
CA ASP A 324 21.67 -13.96 12.27
C ASP A 324 21.93 -15.20 11.41
N LEU A 325 20.95 -15.65 10.63
CA LEU A 325 20.98 -16.93 9.94
C LEU A 325 21.34 -16.84 8.45
N TRP A 326 20.85 -15.82 7.74
CA TRP A 326 20.96 -15.76 6.28
C TRP A 326 22.39 -15.48 5.82
N PRO A 327 22.87 -16.13 4.73
CA PRO A 327 24.23 -15.94 4.25
C PRO A 327 24.57 -14.49 3.90
N GLU A 328 23.61 -13.71 3.40
CA GLU A 328 23.82 -12.30 3.00
C GLU A 328 24.35 -11.40 4.12
N TYR A 329 24.07 -11.70 5.39
CA TYR A 329 24.58 -10.96 6.56
C TYR A 329 25.89 -11.55 7.12
N ARG A 330 26.37 -12.67 6.56
CA ARG A 330 27.53 -13.42 7.05
C ARG A 330 28.72 -13.45 6.08
N VAL A 331 28.48 -13.22 4.79
CA VAL A 331 29.56 -13.13 3.78
C VAL A 331 30.41 -11.90 4.05
N ALA A 332 31.73 -12.01 4.12
CA ALA A 332 32.61 -10.86 4.36
C ALA A 332 32.59 -9.85 3.19
N ASN A 333 33.00 -8.61 3.46
CA ASN A 333 33.13 -7.58 2.43
C ASN A 333 34.34 -7.89 1.53
N ALA A 334 34.12 -8.09 0.23
CA ALA A 334 35.21 -8.44 -0.70
C ALA A 334 36.30 -7.35 -0.75
N GLY A 335 37.56 -7.75 -0.57
CA GLY A 335 38.70 -6.84 -0.55
C GLY A 335 38.92 -6.12 0.79
N PHE A 336 38.09 -6.36 1.80
CA PHE A 336 38.23 -5.78 3.14
C PHE A 336 38.34 -6.88 4.20
N TRP A 337 39.22 -6.68 5.17
CA TRP A 337 39.42 -7.66 6.26
C TRP A 337 38.30 -7.60 7.31
N TYR A 338 37.78 -6.41 7.60
CA TYR A 338 36.75 -6.20 8.62
C TYR A 338 35.43 -5.72 7.99
N ASP A 339 34.32 -6.01 8.68
CA ASP A 339 32.98 -5.57 8.29
C ASP A 339 32.80 -4.04 8.38
N PHE A 340 33.50 -3.41 9.32
CA PHE A 340 33.60 -1.96 9.48
C PHE A 340 34.97 -1.61 10.08
N GLN A 341 35.49 -0.42 9.75
CA GLN A 341 36.75 0.11 10.28
C GLN A 341 36.61 1.60 10.53
N LEU A 342 37.17 2.09 11.63
CA LEU A 342 37.46 3.51 11.83
C LEU A 342 38.91 3.73 11.45
N ILE A 343 39.16 4.61 10.47
CA ILE A 343 40.50 4.91 9.98
C ILE A 343 40.89 6.29 10.50
N ASN A 344 41.95 6.34 11.30
CA ASN A 344 42.56 7.58 11.71
C ASN A 344 43.25 8.23 10.50
N VAL A 345 42.92 9.49 10.22
CA VAL A 345 43.48 10.27 9.11
C VAL A 345 44.25 11.44 9.70
N GLU A 346 45.57 11.39 9.59
CA GLU A 346 46.48 12.46 10.00
C GLU A 346 46.47 13.61 8.99
N ASP A 347 47.06 14.74 9.37
CA ASP A 347 47.23 15.90 8.50
C ASP A 347 47.94 15.52 7.17
N PHE A 348 47.39 16.01 6.06
CA PHE A 348 48.02 15.90 4.74
C PHE A 348 48.61 17.25 4.34
N ASN A 349 49.90 17.29 4.01
CA ASN A 349 50.64 18.54 3.77
C ASN A 349 50.55 19.55 4.93
N ASN A 350 50.54 19.06 6.17
CA ASN A 350 50.36 19.84 7.41
C ASN A 350 48.98 20.55 7.49
N VAL A 351 47.96 20.02 6.82
CA VAL A 351 46.59 20.51 6.89
C VAL A 351 45.67 19.34 7.23
N GLY A 352 44.91 19.49 8.31
CA GLY A 352 43.79 18.63 8.67
C GLY A 352 42.48 19.17 8.09
N GLU A 353 41.56 19.59 8.95
CA GLU A 353 40.35 20.32 8.54
C GLU A 353 40.72 21.68 7.93
N SER A 354 40.06 22.05 6.83
CA SER A 354 40.26 23.34 6.17
C SER A 354 38.94 24.05 5.87
N GLU A 355 38.98 25.38 5.77
CA GLU A 355 37.79 26.23 5.55
C GLU A 355 38.10 27.28 4.46
N PRO A 356 38.04 26.93 3.16
CA PRO A 356 38.36 27.86 2.07
C PRO A 356 37.34 29.00 1.92
N SER A 357 36.11 28.80 2.39
CA SER A 357 35.10 29.84 2.55
C SER A 357 34.38 29.65 3.89
N PRO A 358 33.86 30.74 4.50
CA PRO A 358 33.26 30.65 5.83
C PRO A 358 32.19 29.55 5.94
N TYR A 359 32.31 28.69 6.95
CA TYR A 359 31.50 27.50 7.26
C TYR A 359 31.55 26.38 6.22
N PHE A 360 32.52 26.38 5.31
CA PHE A 360 32.71 25.33 4.31
C PHE A 360 33.86 24.39 4.73
N TYR A 361 33.64 23.62 5.80
CA TYR A 361 34.62 22.66 6.32
C TYR A 361 34.88 21.52 5.32
N GLN A 362 36.16 21.24 5.06
CA GLN A 362 36.66 20.20 4.16
C GLN A 362 37.67 19.29 4.85
#